data_AF-A0A838W851-F1
#
_entry.id   AF-A0A838W851-F1
#
_cell.length_a   1.000
_cell.length_b   1.000
_cell.length_c   1.000
_cell.angle_alpha   90.00
_cell.angle_beta   90.00
_cell.angle_gamma   90.00
#
_symmetry.space_group_name_H-M   'P 1'
#
loop_
_entity.id
_entity.type
_entity.pdbx_description
1 polymer ?
#
loop_
_entity_poly.entity_id
_entity_poly.type
_entity_poly.pdbx_seq_one_letter_code
_entity_poly.pdbx_strand_id
1 'polypeptide(L)'
;MLGTVLLTFGCSDVSQPGNPAAPEPAALSAVALGEREALNELTRAVALALQDGGLRQRVKNDLRDSRHTFEHKLEFTRYLKGENGGILLAKMAKETGKDRDEILGLLKMVRPLEFYMPVTEHRESWRGGADLLVASLLEDEKEAPVGYTLSGVRTALSASAPPATPVLSLVPVETDFSQPLDRRVPNRNDDGGNTIGTLCETCLIEPIDDDGSGSGGGSTSKPGGLYMTYSYVKNDGEAWVKGAPEIEVHVHGRYEGKTYGKDLSCAGDRVKDSHRYFNQDSKTWTGEVLLFTQAEIADYNSRYPEGFNIMMWEDDDTACTIKTDKDITGLLKLTSGVVGATAVFVKGNWLTAAGLFIGTLYESANWLLSNDDFLGDAVEASEGSTRHNLWIGDSYNGYIEVQTKYIK
;
A
#
# COMPACT_ATOMS: atom_id res chain seq x y z
N MET A 1 -33.87 -59.58 55.20
CA MET A 1 -33.98 -59.15 53.79
C MET A 1 -34.04 -57.64 53.78
N LEU A 2 -32.93 -56.98 53.43
CA LEU A 2 -32.87 -55.55 53.16
C LEU A 2 -32.17 -55.39 51.81
N GLY A 3 -32.84 -54.70 50.89
CA GLY A 3 -32.40 -54.45 49.52
C GLY A 3 -31.56 -53.18 49.42
N THR A 4 -30.60 -53.21 48.51
CA THR A 4 -29.71 -52.09 48.16
C THR A 4 -30.31 -51.32 47.00
N VAL A 5 -30.48 -50.01 47.18
CA VAL A 5 -30.89 -49.05 46.15
C VAL A 5 -29.64 -48.52 45.44
N LEU A 6 -29.58 -48.65 44.12
CA LEU A 6 -28.60 -47.97 43.25
C LEU A 6 -29.14 -46.58 42.87
N LEU A 7 -28.36 -45.53 43.13
CA LEU A 7 -28.57 -44.18 42.60
C LEU A 7 -27.75 -44.01 41.32
N THR A 8 -28.41 -43.71 40.21
CA THR A 8 -27.78 -43.30 38.94
C THR A 8 -27.79 -41.78 38.85
N PHE A 9 -26.62 -41.17 38.62
CA PHE A 9 -26.49 -39.76 38.29
C PHE A 9 -26.76 -39.55 36.80
N GLY A 10 -27.79 -38.77 36.46
CA GLY A 10 -28.04 -38.29 35.10
C GLY A 10 -27.29 -36.99 34.86
N CYS A 11 -26.38 -36.97 33.87
CA CYS A 11 -25.88 -35.74 33.28
C CYS A 11 -26.97 -35.19 32.36
N SER A 12 -27.43 -33.96 32.61
CA SER A 12 -28.31 -33.23 31.70
C SER A 12 -27.43 -32.41 30.76
N ASP A 13 -27.51 -32.67 29.46
CA ASP A 13 -26.85 -31.85 28.44
C ASP A 13 -27.49 -30.46 28.42
N VAL A 14 -26.69 -29.46 28.81
CA VAL A 14 -27.00 -28.05 28.61
C VAL A 14 -26.58 -27.71 27.19
N SER A 15 -27.54 -27.58 26.27
CA SER A 15 -27.30 -27.08 24.92
C SER A 15 -26.76 -25.65 25.00
N GLN A 16 -25.50 -25.45 24.66
CA GLN A 16 -24.94 -24.11 24.43
C GLN A 16 -25.68 -23.46 23.25
N PRO A 17 -26.03 -22.15 23.33
CA PRO A 17 -26.47 -21.40 22.16
C PRO A 17 -25.33 -21.40 21.12
N GLY A 18 -25.64 -21.93 19.94
CA GLY A 18 -24.66 -22.10 18.87
C GLY A 18 -24.05 -20.77 18.46
N ASN A 19 -22.72 -20.71 18.49
CA ASN A 19 -21.98 -19.70 17.74
C ASN A 19 -22.44 -19.75 16.27
N PRO A 20 -22.65 -18.61 15.60
CA PRO A 20 -22.91 -18.61 14.16
C PRO A 20 -21.79 -19.37 13.46
N ALA A 21 -22.16 -20.42 12.73
CA ALA A 21 -21.22 -21.21 11.95
C ALA A 21 -20.49 -20.26 10.99
N ALA A 22 -19.17 -20.40 10.92
CA ALA A 22 -18.38 -19.73 9.89
C ALA A 22 -18.99 -20.05 8.51
N PRO A 23 -19.14 -19.06 7.62
CA PRO A 23 -19.77 -19.28 6.33
C PRO A 23 -19.04 -20.39 5.56
N GLU A 24 -19.80 -21.31 4.96
CA GLU A 24 -19.24 -22.38 4.17
C GLU A 24 -18.40 -21.83 3.00
N PRO A 25 -17.30 -22.49 2.59
CA PRO A 25 -16.39 -22.02 1.54
C PRO A 25 -17.09 -21.69 0.21
N ALA A 26 -18.20 -22.38 -0.10
CA ALA A 26 -18.99 -22.13 -1.31
C ALA A 26 -19.74 -20.78 -1.27
N ALA A 27 -20.19 -20.34 -0.08
CA ALA A 27 -20.86 -19.06 0.08
C ALA A 27 -19.87 -17.89 -0.07
N LEU A 28 -18.65 -18.03 0.47
CA LEU A 28 -17.57 -17.05 0.29
C LEU A 28 -17.17 -16.90 -1.19
N SER A 29 -17.07 -18.02 -1.92
CA SER A 29 -16.76 -18.00 -3.36
C SER A 29 -17.87 -17.35 -4.20
N ALA A 30 -19.15 -17.59 -3.88
CA ALA A 30 -20.28 -16.97 -4.58
C ALA A 30 -20.36 -15.46 -4.35
N VAL A 31 -20.05 -15.00 -3.13
CA VAL A 31 -19.99 -13.56 -2.81
C VAL A 31 -18.87 -12.88 -3.59
N ALA A 32 -17.67 -13.47 -3.64
CA ALA A 32 -16.53 -12.92 -4.39
C ALA A 32 -16.82 -12.84 -5.91
N LEU A 33 -17.49 -13.86 -6.47
CA LEU A 33 -17.93 -13.83 -7.87
C LEU A 33 -18.96 -12.72 -8.12
N GLY A 34 -19.93 -12.55 -7.23
CA GLY A 34 -20.94 -11.49 -7.33
C GLY A 34 -20.36 -10.08 -7.23
N GLU A 35 -19.38 -9.87 -6.35
CA GLU A 35 -18.63 -8.61 -6.24
C GLU A 35 -17.87 -8.32 -7.55
N ARG A 36 -17.17 -9.30 -8.11
CA ARG A 36 -16.41 -9.17 -9.35
C ARG A 36 -17.28 -8.86 -10.57
N GLU A 37 -18.45 -9.50 -10.67
CA GLU A 37 -19.43 -9.20 -11.71
C GLU A 37 -19.98 -7.77 -11.56
N ALA A 38 -20.33 -7.35 -10.35
CA ALA A 38 -20.82 -6.00 -10.08
C ALA A 38 -19.78 -4.93 -10.41
N LEU A 39 -18.50 -5.15 -10.06
CA LEU A 39 -17.42 -4.25 -10.44
C LEU A 39 -17.27 -4.15 -11.96
N ASN A 40 -17.26 -5.29 -12.67
CA ASN A 40 -17.16 -5.30 -14.13
C ASN A 40 -18.32 -4.52 -14.80
N GLU A 41 -19.54 -4.65 -14.26
CA GLU A 41 -20.69 -3.88 -14.73
C GLU A 41 -20.51 -2.37 -14.48
N LEU A 42 -20.04 -1.99 -13.28
CA LEU A 42 -19.76 -0.58 -12.94
C LEU A 42 -18.68 0.01 -13.84
N THR A 43 -17.55 -0.68 -14.02
CA THR A 43 -16.44 -0.26 -14.89
C THR A 43 -16.91 -0.05 -16.33
N ARG A 44 -17.72 -0.97 -16.86
CA ARG A 44 -18.31 -0.83 -18.19
C ARG A 44 -19.28 0.35 -18.26
N ALA A 45 -20.10 0.57 -17.23
CA ALA A 45 -21.04 1.68 -17.19
C ALA A 45 -20.32 3.04 -17.19
N VAL A 46 -19.22 3.17 -16.44
CA VAL A 46 -18.36 4.36 -16.48
C VAL A 46 -17.78 4.57 -17.88
N ALA A 47 -17.23 3.52 -18.50
CA ALA A 47 -16.67 3.61 -19.85
C ALA A 47 -17.69 4.13 -20.88
N LEU A 48 -18.91 3.58 -20.84
CA LEU A 48 -20.01 4.01 -21.72
C LEU A 48 -20.43 5.45 -21.46
N ALA A 49 -20.56 5.85 -20.19
CA ALA A 49 -20.91 7.22 -19.83
C ALA A 49 -19.87 8.23 -20.35
N LEU A 50 -18.59 7.86 -20.29
CA LEU A 50 -17.46 8.66 -20.75
C LEU A 50 -17.34 8.72 -22.28
N GLN A 51 -18.26 8.17 -23.08
CA GLN A 51 -18.37 8.55 -24.50
C GLN A 51 -18.70 10.04 -24.67
N ASP A 52 -19.38 10.63 -23.70
CA ASP A 52 -19.70 12.06 -23.68
C ASP A 52 -18.44 12.91 -23.43
N GLY A 53 -18.06 13.73 -24.41
CA GLY A 53 -16.85 14.55 -24.32
C GLY A 53 -16.92 15.64 -23.25
N GLY A 54 -18.11 16.20 -22.99
CA GLY A 54 -18.28 17.18 -21.93
C GLY A 54 -18.12 16.54 -20.54
N LEU A 55 -18.60 15.31 -20.38
CA LEU A 55 -18.41 14.56 -19.15
C LEU A 55 -16.95 14.18 -18.92
N ARG A 56 -16.19 13.79 -19.96
CA ARG A 56 -14.74 13.54 -19.81
C ARG A 56 -13.99 14.77 -19.33
N GLN A 57 -14.30 15.95 -19.88
CA GLN A 57 -13.69 17.20 -19.43
C GLN A 57 -14.02 17.50 -17.97
N ARG A 58 -15.26 17.26 -17.56
CA ARG A 58 -15.67 17.41 -16.16
C ARG A 58 -14.90 16.47 -15.24
N VAL A 59 -14.87 15.17 -15.54
CA VAL A 59 -14.14 14.18 -14.74
C VAL A 59 -12.65 14.52 -14.64
N LYS A 60 -12.01 14.93 -15.75
CA LYS A 60 -10.62 15.41 -15.73
C LYS A 60 -10.43 16.57 -14.75
N ASN A 61 -11.31 17.57 -14.79
CA ASN A 61 -11.21 18.73 -13.91
C ASN A 61 -11.50 18.37 -12.45
N ASP A 62 -12.49 17.50 -12.20
CA ASP A 62 -12.82 17.03 -10.85
C ASP A 62 -11.65 16.24 -10.23
N LEU A 63 -10.96 15.39 -11.01
CA LEU A 63 -9.73 14.72 -10.58
C LEU A 63 -8.65 15.77 -10.26
N ARG A 64 -8.34 16.65 -11.23
CA ARG A 64 -7.34 17.72 -11.05
C ARG A 64 -7.57 18.57 -9.79
N ASP A 65 -8.83 18.82 -9.44
CA ASP A 65 -9.21 19.64 -8.30
C ASP A 65 -9.23 18.83 -6.99
N SER A 66 -9.15 17.50 -7.04
CA SER A 66 -8.98 16.65 -5.86
C SER A 66 -7.70 17.00 -5.11
N ARG A 67 -7.80 16.99 -3.78
CA ARG A 67 -6.74 17.32 -2.83
C ARG A 67 -6.68 16.31 -1.69
N HIS A 68 -7.03 15.05 -1.95
CA HIS A 68 -6.96 14.00 -0.95
C HIS A 68 -5.67 13.20 -1.04
N THR A 69 -5.12 13.04 -2.25
CA THR A 69 -3.87 12.32 -2.50
C THR A 69 -3.05 13.03 -3.56
N PHE A 70 -1.77 12.68 -3.66
CA PHE A 70 -0.88 13.27 -4.65
C PHE A 70 -1.24 12.87 -6.09
N GLU A 71 -1.94 11.75 -6.23
CA GLU A 71 -2.41 11.18 -7.49
C GLU A 71 -3.82 11.63 -7.91
N HIS A 72 -4.39 12.61 -7.20
CA HIS A 72 -5.71 13.17 -7.53
C HIS A 72 -6.88 12.17 -7.39
N LYS A 73 -6.80 11.26 -6.42
CA LYS A 73 -7.82 10.23 -6.18
C LYS A 73 -9.17 10.82 -5.74
N LEU A 74 -10.26 10.14 -6.09
CA LEU A 74 -11.63 10.48 -5.66
C LEU A 74 -12.35 9.23 -5.16
N GLU A 75 -13.07 9.32 -4.04
CA GLU A 75 -13.96 8.24 -3.59
C GLU A 75 -15.19 8.17 -4.50
N PHE A 76 -15.38 7.04 -5.17
CA PHE A 76 -16.30 6.88 -6.28
C PHE A 76 -17.76 7.02 -5.85
N THR A 77 -18.14 6.45 -4.70
CA THR A 77 -19.51 6.50 -4.21
C THR A 77 -19.92 7.93 -3.84
N ARG A 78 -19.07 8.65 -3.09
CA ARG A 78 -19.26 10.05 -2.71
C ARG A 78 -19.26 10.94 -3.94
N TYR A 79 -18.40 10.68 -4.92
CA TYR A 79 -18.39 11.42 -6.17
C TYR A 79 -19.74 11.30 -6.90
N LEU A 80 -20.22 10.07 -7.14
CA LEU A 80 -21.49 9.81 -7.83
C LEU A 80 -22.71 10.39 -7.12
N LYS A 81 -22.68 10.46 -5.78
CA LYS A 81 -23.73 11.07 -4.96
C LYS A 81 -23.63 12.60 -4.88
N GLY A 82 -22.48 13.17 -5.21
CA GLY A 82 -22.24 14.61 -5.21
C GLY A 82 -22.83 15.32 -6.42
N GLU A 83 -22.84 16.66 -6.36
CA GLU A 83 -23.39 17.51 -7.42
C GLU A 83 -22.66 17.32 -8.76
N ASN A 84 -21.32 17.22 -8.73
CA ASN A 84 -20.50 17.03 -9.93
C ASN A 84 -20.64 15.62 -10.53
N GLY A 85 -20.63 14.57 -9.71
CA GLY A 85 -20.70 13.17 -10.19
C GLY A 85 -22.12 12.66 -10.43
N GLY A 86 -23.17 13.37 -9.99
CA GLY A 86 -24.56 13.01 -10.29
C GLY A 86 -24.87 12.96 -11.79
N ILE A 87 -24.12 13.71 -12.62
CA ILE A 87 -24.21 13.65 -14.09
C ILE A 87 -23.59 12.35 -14.61
N LEU A 88 -22.46 11.91 -14.05
CA LEU A 88 -21.84 10.62 -14.40
C LEU A 88 -22.82 9.48 -14.10
N LEU A 89 -23.43 9.47 -12.91
CA LEU A 89 -24.45 8.47 -12.55
C LEU A 89 -25.65 8.46 -13.53
N ALA A 90 -26.15 9.64 -13.90
CA ALA A 90 -27.26 9.74 -14.85
C ALA A 90 -26.88 9.21 -16.24
N LYS A 91 -25.64 9.43 -16.69
CA LYS A 91 -25.13 8.92 -17.96
C LYS A 91 -24.88 7.41 -17.91
N MET A 92 -24.33 6.89 -16.81
CA MET A 92 -24.17 5.44 -16.59
C MET A 92 -25.52 4.73 -16.71
N ALA A 93 -26.55 5.22 -16.02
CA ALA A 93 -27.91 4.69 -16.09
C ALA A 93 -28.43 4.72 -17.54
N LYS A 94 -28.38 5.88 -18.19
CA LYS A 94 -28.86 6.06 -19.56
C LYS A 94 -28.18 5.12 -20.57
N GLU A 95 -26.85 5.04 -20.57
CA GLU A 95 -26.10 4.29 -21.59
C GLU A 95 -26.11 2.77 -21.33
N THR A 96 -26.44 2.34 -20.11
CA THR A 96 -26.62 0.92 -19.78
C THR A 96 -28.07 0.45 -19.88
N GLY A 97 -29.03 1.38 -20.01
CA GLY A 97 -30.47 1.08 -19.98
C GLY A 97 -31.00 0.70 -18.59
N LYS A 98 -30.21 0.92 -17.54
CA LYS A 98 -30.59 0.74 -16.13
C LYS A 98 -31.12 2.04 -15.55
N ASP A 99 -31.88 1.97 -14.47
CA ASP A 99 -32.21 3.14 -13.66
C ASP A 99 -31.03 3.52 -12.71
N ARG A 100 -31.14 4.68 -12.06
CA ARG A 100 -30.08 5.18 -11.17
C ARG A 100 -29.95 4.31 -9.91
N ASP A 101 -31.04 3.74 -9.42
CA ASP A 101 -31.07 2.95 -8.19
C ASP A 101 -30.47 1.56 -8.42
N GLU A 102 -30.60 1.00 -9.63
CA GLU A 102 -29.92 -0.21 -10.07
C GLU A 102 -28.41 -0.02 -10.11
N ILE A 103 -27.90 1.11 -10.65
CA ILE A 103 -26.47 1.43 -10.62
C ILE A 103 -25.97 1.59 -9.18
N LEU A 104 -26.73 2.29 -8.33
CA LEU A 104 -26.41 2.40 -6.90
C LEU A 104 -26.53 1.07 -6.16
N GLY A 105 -27.34 0.14 -6.67
CA GLY A 105 -27.44 -1.24 -6.19
C GLY A 105 -26.14 -2.01 -6.42
N LEU A 106 -25.54 -1.87 -7.61
CA LEU A 106 -24.22 -2.45 -7.91
C LEU A 106 -23.14 -1.95 -6.95
N LEU A 107 -23.15 -0.65 -6.61
CA LEU A 107 -22.21 -0.08 -5.63
C LEU A 107 -22.33 -0.67 -4.23
N LYS A 108 -23.49 -1.23 -3.86
CA LYS A 108 -23.67 -1.90 -2.56
C LYS A 108 -23.17 -3.34 -2.57
N MET A 109 -22.93 -3.90 -3.74
CA MET A 109 -22.40 -5.27 -3.91
C MET A 109 -20.89 -5.31 -3.94
N VAL A 110 -20.24 -4.16 -4.13
CA VAL A 110 -18.80 -4.01 -4.09
C VAL A 110 -18.39 -3.29 -2.81
N ARG A 111 -17.17 -3.58 -2.35
CA ARG A 111 -16.51 -2.71 -1.36
C ARG A 111 -16.39 -1.27 -1.89
N PRO A 112 -16.20 -0.28 -1.00
CA PRO A 112 -15.97 1.10 -1.42
C PRO A 112 -14.88 1.18 -2.49
N LEU A 113 -15.10 2.00 -3.51
CA LEU A 113 -14.16 2.18 -4.61
C LEU A 113 -13.64 3.60 -4.65
N GLU A 114 -12.40 3.77 -5.07
CA GLU A 114 -11.83 5.02 -5.54
C GLU A 114 -11.61 4.97 -7.06
N PHE A 115 -11.48 6.13 -7.68
CA PHE A 115 -11.19 6.20 -9.11
C PHE A 115 -10.28 7.38 -9.45
N TYR A 116 -9.33 7.12 -10.35
CA TYR A 116 -8.26 8.05 -10.73
C TYR A 116 -7.43 7.51 -11.91
N MET A 117 -6.40 8.23 -12.32
CA MET A 117 -5.43 7.75 -13.31
C MET A 117 -4.11 7.41 -12.61
N PRO A 118 -3.74 6.12 -12.48
CA PRO A 118 -2.60 5.72 -11.66
C PRO A 118 -1.24 6.00 -12.30
N VAL A 119 -1.19 6.06 -13.62
CA VAL A 119 0.05 6.32 -14.34
C VAL A 119 0.27 7.84 -14.42
N THR A 120 1.38 8.33 -13.86
CA THR A 120 1.77 9.74 -13.89
C THR A 120 1.74 10.30 -15.31
N GLU A 121 2.30 9.60 -16.29
CA GLU A 121 2.31 10.05 -17.68
C GLU A 121 0.89 10.19 -18.25
N HIS A 122 -0.07 9.36 -17.81
CA HIS A 122 -1.46 9.48 -18.24
C HIS A 122 -2.11 10.74 -17.65
N ARG A 123 -1.89 11.02 -16.36
CA ARG A 123 -2.38 12.24 -15.69
C ARG A 123 -1.85 13.51 -16.35
N GLU A 124 -0.56 13.51 -16.68
CA GLU A 124 0.15 14.68 -17.20
C GLU A 124 -0.08 14.91 -18.71
N SER A 125 -0.56 13.90 -19.44
CA SER A 125 -0.81 14.00 -20.88
C SER A 125 -2.28 14.02 -21.28
N TRP A 126 -3.18 13.43 -20.50
CA TRP A 126 -4.58 13.30 -20.90
C TRP A 126 -5.34 14.63 -20.77
N ARG A 127 -5.86 15.09 -21.91
CA ARG A 127 -6.57 16.37 -22.06
C ARG A 127 -8.10 16.22 -22.07
N GLY A 128 -8.63 15.08 -21.59
CA GLY A 128 -10.07 14.76 -21.67
C GLY A 128 -10.50 14.20 -23.03
N GLY A 129 -9.54 13.68 -23.82
CA GLY A 129 -9.76 13.07 -25.13
C GLY A 129 -10.51 11.72 -25.06
N ALA A 130 -10.92 11.22 -26.23
CA ALA A 130 -11.66 9.94 -26.34
C ALA A 130 -10.74 8.69 -26.35
N ASP A 131 -9.43 8.92 -26.40
CA ASP A 131 -8.35 7.96 -26.20
C ASP A 131 -8.24 7.59 -24.72
N LEU A 132 -9.27 6.93 -24.20
CA LEU A 132 -9.38 6.56 -22.80
C LEU A 132 -9.86 5.12 -22.65
N LEU A 133 -9.24 4.39 -21.73
CA LEU A 133 -9.76 3.13 -21.20
C LEU A 133 -10.26 3.36 -19.77
N VAL A 134 -11.24 2.57 -19.36
CA VAL A 134 -11.64 2.46 -17.96
C VAL A 134 -11.33 1.04 -17.49
N ALA A 135 -10.58 0.90 -16.41
CA ALA A 135 -10.14 -0.40 -15.91
C ALA A 135 -10.54 -0.60 -14.45
N SER A 136 -10.54 -1.85 -14.02
CA SER A 136 -10.76 -2.18 -12.61
C SER A 136 -10.02 -3.45 -12.19
N LEU A 137 -9.71 -3.52 -10.91
CA LEU A 137 -9.08 -4.67 -10.23
C LEU A 137 -9.61 -4.73 -8.78
N LEU A 138 -9.77 -5.93 -8.21
CA LEU A 138 -10.29 -6.13 -6.84
C LEU A 138 -9.20 -6.44 -5.82
N GLU A 139 -8.49 -7.55 -5.94
CA GLU A 139 -7.58 -8.00 -4.87
C GLU A 139 -6.30 -8.70 -5.39
N ASP A 140 -6.27 -9.18 -6.63
CA ASP A 140 -5.25 -10.18 -7.02
C ASP A 140 -4.13 -9.59 -7.88
N GLU A 141 -2.90 -9.64 -7.36
CA GLU A 141 -1.61 -9.29 -8.01
C GLU A 141 -1.37 -10.03 -9.35
N LYS A 142 -2.04 -11.18 -9.55
CA LYS A 142 -1.90 -12.04 -10.75
C LYS A 142 -3.05 -11.87 -11.74
N GLU A 143 -4.11 -11.16 -11.36
CA GLU A 143 -5.22 -10.95 -12.24
C GLU A 143 -4.95 -9.79 -13.17
N ALA A 144 -5.03 -10.06 -14.46
CA ALA A 144 -5.02 -9.03 -15.48
C ALA A 144 -6.17 -8.04 -15.21
N PRO A 145 -5.90 -6.73 -15.09
CA PRO A 145 -6.96 -5.75 -14.91
C PRO A 145 -7.97 -5.84 -16.05
N VAL A 146 -9.24 -5.69 -15.71
CA VAL A 146 -10.32 -5.74 -16.70
C VAL A 146 -10.55 -4.34 -17.23
N GLY A 147 -10.21 -4.11 -18.50
CA GLY A 147 -10.42 -2.85 -19.19
C GLY A 147 -11.68 -2.82 -20.05
N TYR A 148 -12.23 -1.64 -20.25
CA TYR A 148 -13.29 -1.35 -21.22
C TYR A 148 -12.93 -0.10 -22.03
N THR A 149 -13.12 -0.18 -23.34
CA THR A 149 -13.10 1.00 -24.21
C THR A 149 -14.36 1.84 -23.96
N LEU A 150 -14.36 3.10 -24.42
CA LEU A 150 -15.56 3.95 -24.32
C LEU A 150 -16.80 3.34 -25.02
N SER A 151 -16.61 2.49 -26.04
CA SER A 151 -17.70 1.75 -26.69
C SER A 151 -18.25 0.57 -25.86
N GLY A 152 -17.70 0.32 -24.67
CA GLY A 152 -18.07 -0.79 -23.79
C GLY A 152 -17.50 -2.15 -24.22
N VAL A 153 -16.53 -2.16 -25.13
CA VAL A 153 -15.81 -3.38 -25.53
C VAL A 153 -14.76 -3.73 -24.49
N ARG A 154 -14.86 -4.94 -23.93
CA ARG A 154 -13.91 -5.48 -22.95
C ARG A 154 -12.54 -5.67 -23.60
N THR A 155 -11.50 -5.24 -22.90
CA THR A 155 -10.09 -5.29 -23.32
C THR A 155 -9.27 -5.91 -22.19
N ALA A 156 -8.43 -6.88 -22.52
CA ALA A 156 -7.47 -7.42 -21.56
C ALA A 156 -6.30 -6.45 -21.40
N LEU A 157 -5.91 -6.17 -20.16
CA LEU A 157 -4.74 -5.35 -19.83
C LEU A 157 -3.63 -6.20 -19.24
N SER A 158 -2.38 -5.78 -19.40
CA SER A 158 -1.27 -6.43 -18.71
C SER A 158 -1.29 -6.00 -17.24
N ALA A 159 -1.05 -6.92 -16.31
CA ALA A 159 -0.81 -6.56 -14.90
C ALA A 159 0.57 -5.93 -14.69
N SER A 160 1.55 -6.26 -15.54
CA SER A 160 2.96 -5.88 -15.34
C SER A 160 3.39 -4.58 -15.99
N ALA A 161 2.56 -3.99 -16.85
CA ALA A 161 2.88 -2.73 -17.53
C ALA A 161 1.61 -2.01 -18.00
N PRO A 162 1.53 -0.68 -17.81
CA PRO A 162 0.43 0.11 -18.34
C PRO A 162 0.46 0.19 -19.87
N PRO A 163 -0.72 0.31 -20.53
CA PRO A 163 -0.76 0.65 -21.94
C PRO A 163 -0.36 2.12 -22.17
N ALA A 164 -0.04 2.46 -23.42
CA ALA A 164 0.20 3.85 -23.81
C ALA A 164 -1.09 4.70 -23.78
N THR A 165 -2.26 4.08 -23.95
CA THR A 165 -3.55 4.76 -23.84
C THR A 165 -3.84 5.12 -22.39
N PRO A 166 -4.23 6.36 -22.07
CA PRO A 166 -4.67 6.76 -20.75
C PRO A 166 -5.72 5.82 -20.15
N VAL A 167 -5.57 5.48 -18.87
CA VAL A 167 -6.49 4.60 -18.16
C VAL A 167 -7.03 5.27 -16.90
N LEU A 168 -8.35 5.30 -16.78
CA LEU A 168 -9.06 5.62 -15.54
C LEU A 168 -9.36 4.32 -14.79
N SER A 169 -8.76 4.14 -13.62
CA SER A 169 -8.95 2.95 -12.79
C SER A 169 -10.11 3.12 -11.82
N LEU A 170 -10.84 2.03 -11.56
CA LEU A 170 -11.74 1.84 -10.43
C LEU A 170 -11.19 0.70 -9.58
N VAL A 171 -10.70 1.01 -8.39
CA VAL A 171 -10.09 0.06 -7.45
C VAL A 171 -10.70 0.24 -6.07
N PRO A 172 -10.57 -0.73 -5.15
CA PRO A 172 -10.99 -0.55 -3.77
C PRO A 172 -10.39 0.72 -3.15
N VAL A 173 -11.11 1.34 -2.22
CA VAL A 173 -10.58 2.46 -1.46
C VAL A 173 -9.47 1.96 -0.55
N GLU A 174 -8.26 2.45 -0.78
CA GLU A 174 -7.19 2.50 0.22
C GLU A 174 -7.12 3.88 0.89
N THR A 175 -7.36 4.96 0.14
CA THR A 175 -7.17 6.32 0.64
C THR A 175 -8.08 6.70 1.84
N ASP A 176 -7.51 7.27 2.91
CA ASP A 176 -8.27 8.04 3.91
C ASP A 176 -8.73 9.42 3.38
N PHE A 177 -9.90 9.44 2.74
CA PHE A 177 -10.53 10.67 2.22
C PHE A 177 -11.02 11.66 3.31
N SER A 178 -10.79 11.40 4.60
CA SER A 178 -11.10 12.34 5.68
C SER A 178 -10.00 13.40 5.88
N GLN A 179 -8.80 13.16 5.35
CA GLN A 179 -7.62 14.01 5.53
C GLN A 179 -7.20 14.66 4.21
N PRO A 180 -7.65 15.89 3.90
CA PRO A 180 -7.20 16.58 2.70
C PRO A 180 -5.75 17.07 2.86
N LEU A 181 -4.99 17.02 1.76
CA LEU A 181 -3.70 17.67 1.61
C LEU A 181 -3.80 19.18 1.79
N ASP A 182 -2.68 19.80 2.17
CA ASP A 182 -2.57 21.25 2.26
C ASP A 182 -2.86 21.90 0.89
N ARG A 183 -3.70 22.93 0.86
CA ARG A 183 -4.05 23.66 -0.36
C ARG A 183 -2.86 24.34 -1.05
N ARG A 184 -1.76 24.53 -0.32
CA ARG A 184 -0.51 25.09 -0.82
C ARG A 184 0.28 24.10 -1.66
N VAL A 185 0.00 22.79 -1.59
CA VAL A 185 0.66 21.77 -2.41
C VAL A 185 0.48 22.14 -3.89
N PRO A 186 1.56 22.43 -4.63
CA PRO A 186 1.45 22.82 -6.02
C PRO A 186 1.11 21.61 -6.90
N ASN A 187 0.26 21.85 -7.90
CA ASN A 187 0.02 20.91 -8.98
C ASN A 187 1.07 21.13 -10.09
N ARG A 188 1.87 20.11 -10.38
CA ARG A 188 2.92 20.14 -11.40
C ARG A 188 2.40 19.49 -12.69
N ASN A 189 2.98 19.90 -13.81
CA ASN A 189 2.74 19.29 -15.12
C ASN A 189 1.25 19.24 -15.55
N ASP A 190 0.42 20.16 -15.03
CA ASP A 190 -1.01 20.26 -15.35
C ASP A 190 -1.30 21.07 -16.63
N ASP A 191 -0.24 21.53 -17.31
CA ASP A 191 -0.28 22.36 -18.52
C ASP A 191 -1.27 23.54 -18.41
N GLY A 192 -1.23 24.26 -17.29
CA GLY A 192 -2.14 25.39 -17.05
C GLY A 192 -3.59 24.97 -16.87
N GLY A 193 -3.80 23.74 -16.38
CA GLY A 193 -5.12 23.10 -16.19
C GLY A 193 -5.66 22.36 -17.41
N ASN A 194 -4.87 22.23 -18.48
CA ASN A 194 -5.27 21.45 -19.64
C ASN A 194 -5.17 19.94 -19.42
N THR A 195 -4.33 19.47 -18.49
CA THR A 195 -4.22 18.07 -18.06
C THR A 195 -4.51 17.94 -16.56
N ILE A 196 -4.44 16.74 -15.98
CA ILE A 196 -4.68 16.54 -14.54
C ILE A 196 -3.46 17.03 -13.75
N GLY A 197 -2.26 16.67 -14.20
CA GLY A 197 -1.01 16.94 -13.48
C GLY A 197 -0.78 15.98 -12.30
N THR A 198 0.22 16.29 -11.49
CA THR A 198 0.61 15.54 -10.30
C THR A 198 0.89 16.51 -9.17
N LEU A 199 0.28 16.31 -8.00
CA LEU A 199 0.60 17.13 -6.84
C LEU A 199 1.99 16.77 -6.31
N CYS A 200 2.73 17.79 -5.90
CA CYS A 200 4.13 17.62 -5.47
C CYS A 200 4.28 17.83 -3.96
N GLU A 201 4.49 16.74 -3.22
CA GLU A 201 4.72 16.77 -1.77
C GLU A 201 6.00 17.51 -1.38
N THR A 202 7.11 17.15 -2.03
CA THR A 202 8.44 17.73 -1.77
C THR A 202 8.56 19.19 -2.14
N CYS A 203 7.62 19.73 -2.91
CA CYS A 203 7.60 21.14 -3.25
C CYS A 203 7.21 22.04 -2.06
N LEU A 204 6.70 21.45 -0.96
CA LEU A 204 6.48 22.17 0.30
C LEU A 204 7.62 22.00 1.30
N ILE A 205 8.52 21.03 1.07
CA ILE A 205 9.78 20.96 1.81
C ILE A 205 10.62 22.09 1.22
N GLU A 206 10.72 23.20 1.94
CA GLU A 206 11.66 24.26 1.54
C GLU A 206 13.01 23.59 1.31
N PRO A 207 13.71 23.88 0.20
CA PRO A 207 15.13 23.60 0.13
C PRO A 207 15.74 24.13 1.42
N ILE A 208 16.72 23.41 1.98
CA ILE A 208 17.64 24.08 2.90
C ILE A 208 18.29 25.16 2.05
N ASP A 209 17.76 26.38 2.11
CA ASP A 209 18.22 27.54 1.36
C ASP A 209 19.69 27.78 1.74
N ASP A 210 20.55 27.57 0.75
CA ASP A 210 21.99 27.87 0.77
C ASP A 210 22.26 29.14 -0.06
N ASP A 211 21.40 30.15 0.08
CA ASP A 211 21.54 31.46 -0.55
C ASP A 211 22.16 32.46 0.44
N GLY A 212 23.49 32.48 0.37
CA GLY A 212 24.36 33.21 1.28
C GLY A 212 24.18 34.72 1.34
N SER A 213 24.29 35.21 2.58
CA SER A 213 25.00 36.46 2.92
C SER A 213 25.12 36.56 4.45
N GLY A 214 26.16 35.94 5.04
CA GLY A 214 26.49 36.20 6.45
C GLY A 214 27.30 35.14 7.17
N SER A 215 28.62 35.16 6.97
CA SER A 215 29.69 34.69 7.88
C SER A 215 29.25 33.94 9.17
N GLY A 216 29.30 32.61 9.15
CA GLY A 216 29.25 31.76 10.34
C GLY A 216 29.14 30.28 10.00
N GLY A 217 30.28 29.57 9.97
CA GLY A 217 30.32 28.15 9.59
C GLY A 217 29.48 27.28 10.50
N GLY A 218 28.37 26.78 9.97
CA GLY A 218 27.56 25.71 10.54
C GLY A 218 27.09 24.83 9.38
N SER A 219 27.95 23.90 8.95
CA SER A 219 27.52 22.76 8.15
C SER A 219 26.30 22.15 8.84
N THR A 220 25.13 22.08 8.20
CA THR A 220 24.05 21.21 8.64
C THR A 220 24.53 19.77 8.46
N SER A 221 25.35 19.30 9.41
CA SER A 221 25.97 17.99 9.37
C SER A 221 24.87 16.95 9.32
N LYS A 222 24.94 16.06 8.32
CA LYS A 222 24.09 14.86 8.28
C LYS A 222 24.15 14.19 9.66
N PRO A 223 23.01 13.87 10.28
CA PRO A 223 23.01 13.14 11.55
C PRO A 223 23.87 11.89 11.47
N GLY A 224 24.69 11.62 12.49
CA GLY A 224 25.31 10.30 12.62
C GLY A 224 24.20 9.25 12.75
N GLY A 225 24.33 8.12 12.08
CA GLY A 225 23.29 7.10 12.05
C GLY A 225 23.42 6.06 10.94
N LEU A 226 22.42 5.18 10.89
CA LEU A 226 22.22 4.20 9.84
C LEU A 226 21.42 4.82 8.70
N TYR A 227 21.94 4.69 7.48
CA TYR A 227 21.32 5.19 6.26
C TYR A 227 21.05 4.03 5.29
N MET A 228 19.92 4.09 4.58
CA MET A 228 19.72 3.36 3.33
C MET A 228 20.27 4.19 2.18
N THR A 229 20.98 3.55 1.26
CA THR A 229 21.66 4.19 0.13
C THR A 229 21.25 3.65 -1.24
N TYR A 230 20.62 2.48 -1.23
CA TYR A 230 20.12 1.79 -2.40
C TYR A 230 18.96 0.91 -1.97
N SER A 231 17.96 0.79 -2.83
CA SER A 231 16.99 -0.30 -2.77
C SER A 231 16.60 -0.73 -4.18
N TYR A 232 16.31 -2.01 -4.34
CA TYR A 232 15.71 -2.57 -5.55
C TYR A 232 14.57 -3.49 -5.15
N VAL A 233 13.36 -3.19 -5.63
CA VAL A 233 12.15 -4.00 -5.42
C VAL A 233 11.78 -4.61 -6.76
N LYS A 234 11.98 -5.94 -6.88
CA LYS A 234 11.69 -6.66 -8.13
C LYS A 234 10.20 -6.74 -8.41
N ASN A 235 9.42 -6.97 -7.36
CA ASN A 235 7.97 -7.05 -7.33
C ASN A 235 7.52 -6.37 -6.04
N ASP A 236 6.75 -5.31 -6.19
CA ASP A 236 6.07 -4.54 -5.14
C ASP A 236 4.74 -5.20 -4.75
N GLY A 237 4.28 -6.23 -5.47
CA GLY A 237 3.01 -6.92 -5.20
C GLY A 237 1.83 -6.28 -5.92
N GLU A 238 1.95 -5.00 -6.24
CA GLU A 238 0.89 -4.15 -6.76
C GLU A 238 0.80 -4.15 -8.30
N ALA A 239 -0.39 -4.32 -8.88
CA ALA A 239 -0.58 -4.02 -10.29
C ALA A 239 -0.60 -2.51 -10.50
N TRP A 240 -0.02 -1.99 -11.59
CA TRP A 240 0.05 -0.54 -11.90
C TRP A 240 -1.31 0.19 -11.89
N VAL A 241 -2.43 -0.54 -11.89
CA VAL A 241 -3.77 0.04 -11.77
C VAL A 241 -4.11 0.54 -10.35
N LYS A 242 -3.35 0.11 -9.32
CA LYS A 242 -3.49 0.46 -7.90
C LYS A 242 -2.62 1.63 -7.43
N GLY A 243 -1.65 2.06 -8.22
CA GLY A 243 -0.91 3.31 -7.96
C GLY A 243 0.58 3.16 -8.26
N ALA A 244 1.35 4.19 -7.89
CA ALA A 244 2.78 4.06 -7.70
C ALA A 244 3.05 3.42 -6.32
N PRO A 245 4.08 2.58 -6.16
CA PRO A 245 4.37 1.93 -4.89
C PRO A 245 4.74 2.94 -3.79
N GLU A 246 4.11 2.83 -2.63
CA GLU A 246 4.33 3.72 -1.49
C GLU A 246 5.27 3.05 -0.47
N ILE A 247 6.55 2.92 -0.86
CA ILE A 247 7.54 2.14 -0.10
C ILE A 247 8.00 2.89 1.17
N GLU A 248 7.81 2.26 2.33
CA GLU A 248 8.34 2.69 3.63
C GLU A 248 9.41 1.72 4.17
N VAL A 249 10.36 2.26 4.93
CA VAL A 249 11.36 1.51 5.69
C VAL A 249 11.20 1.81 7.16
N HIS A 250 10.88 0.79 7.94
CA HIS A 250 10.70 0.93 9.38
C HIS A 250 11.77 0.20 10.17
N VAL A 251 12.09 0.74 11.34
CA VAL A 251 13.05 0.20 12.30
C VAL A 251 12.30 -0.25 13.53
N HIS A 252 12.42 -1.52 13.88
CA HIS A 252 11.61 -2.12 14.94
C HIS A 252 12.41 -2.69 16.08
N GLY A 253 11.92 -2.44 17.29
CA GLY A 253 12.43 -3.09 18.47
C GLY A 253 11.98 -4.54 18.58
N ARG A 254 12.51 -5.20 19.61
CA ARG A 254 12.05 -6.48 20.13
C ARG A 254 10.53 -6.48 20.38
N TYR A 255 9.92 -7.62 20.10
CA TYR A 255 8.53 -7.93 20.43
C TYR A 255 8.28 -7.97 21.95
N GLU A 256 7.32 -7.18 22.45
CA GLU A 256 6.95 -7.09 23.87
C GLU A 256 5.48 -7.49 24.14
N GLY A 257 4.95 -8.50 23.44
CA GLY A 257 3.58 -9.01 23.66
C GLY A 257 2.62 -8.65 22.54
N LYS A 258 1.33 -8.42 22.81
CA LYS A 258 0.26 -8.38 21.78
C LYS A 258 0.32 -7.21 20.78
N THR A 259 1.23 -6.28 20.96
CA THR A 259 1.55 -5.25 19.97
C THR A 259 2.89 -5.60 19.36
N TYR A 260 3.01 -5.34 18.07
CA TYR A 260 4.26 -5.31 17.33
C TYR A 260 5.43 -4.73 18.14
N GLY A 261 6.66 -5.18 17.85
CA GLY A 261 7.84 -4.54 18.42
C GLY A 261 7.77 -3.04 18.15
N LYS A 262 8.00 -2.23 19.19
CA LYS A 262 7.81 -0.78 19.14
C LYS A 262 8.41 -0.23 17.83
N ASP A 263 7.62 0.47 17.02
CA ASP A 263 8.15 1.26 15.90
C ASP A 263 9.09 2.33 16.46
N LEU A 264 10.36 2.18 16.13
CA LEU A 264 11.43 3.04 16.63
C LEU A 264 11.67 4.20 15.68
N SER A 265 11.45 3.99 14.38
CA SER A 265 11.77 4.93 13.33
C SER A 265 11.17 4.49 12.01
N CYS A 266 10.72 5.43 11.20
CA CYS A 266 10.25 5.17 9.85
C CYS A 266 10.80 6.23 8.89
N ALA A 267 11.06 5.78 7.66
CA ALA A 267 11.46 6.56 6.51
C ALA A 267 10.53 6.20 5.34
N GLY A 268 10.17 7.18 4.51
CA GLY A 268 9.16 7.00 3.46
C GLY A 268 8.81 8.33 2.80
N ASP A 269 7.93 8.31 1.81
CA ASP A 269 7.57 9.50 1.04
C ASP A 269 6.62 10.42 1.82
N ARG A 270 5.81 9.86 2.72
CA ARG A 270 4.91 10.66 3.57
C ARG A 270 5.56 11.17 4.86
N VAL A 271 6.88 10.98 5.03
CA VAL A 271 7.63 11.41 6.21
C VAL A 271 8.04 12.88 6.10
N LYS A 272 7.66 13.69 7.11
CA LYS A 272 7.98 15.13 7.16
C LYS A 272 9.44 15.46 7.46
N ASP A 273 10.19 14.52 8.06
CA ASP A 273 11.62 14.70 8.31
C ASP A 273 12.39 14.54 7.00
N SER A 274 12.96 15.64 6.50
CA SER A 274 13.75 15.67 5.26
C SER A 274 14.94 14.69 5.25
N HIS A 275 15.46 14.27 6.41
CA HIS A 275 16.53 13.27 6.47
C HIS A 275 16.00 11.84 6.28
N ARG A 276 14.71 11.62 6.55
CA ARG A 276 14.02 10.32 6.47
C ARG A 276 13.07 10.21 5.27
N TYR A 277 12.91 11.29 4.52
CA TYR A 277 12.14 11.31 3.28
C TYR A 277 12.88 10.55 2.16
N PHE A 278 12.18 9.62 1.52
CA PHE A 278 12.55 9.09 0.21
C PHE A 278 11.28 8.61 -0.52
N ASN A 279 11.30 8.60 -1.84
CA ASN A 279 10.21 8.04 -2.65
C ASN A 279 10.80 6.99 -3.60
N GLN A 280 10.15 5.82 -3.67
CA GLN A 280 10.52 4.73 -4.56
C GLN A 280 9.33 4.33 -5.46
N ASP A 281 8.89 5.25 -6.33
CA ASP A 281 7.90 4.95 -7.38
C ASP A 281 8.45 4.02 -8.49
N SER A 282 9.73 3.70 -8.45
CA SER A 282 10.44 2.86 -9.41
C SER A 282 11.03 1.63 -8.76
N LYS A 283 11.25 0.57 -9.54
CA LYS A 283 11.89 -0.66 -9.06
C LYS A 283 13.24 -0.44 -8.38
N THR A 284 13.95 0.64 -8.70
CA THR A 284 15.23 0.97 -8.08
C THR A 284 15.18 2.36 -7.49
N TRP A 285 15.71 2.50 -6.28
CA TRP A 285 16.01 3.78 -5.65
C TRP A 285 17.49 3.87 -5.26
N THR A 286 18.06 5.07 -5.37
CA THR A 286 19.43 5.38 -4.98
C THR A 286 19.46 6.73 -4.29
N GLY A 287 20.16 6.85 -3.16
CA GLY A 287 20.22 8.10 -2.40
C GLY A 287 20.97 7.94 -1.08
N GLU A 288 20.63 8.78 -0.10
CA GLU A 288 20.97 8.55 1.31
C GLU A 288 19.77 8.99 2.15
N VAL A 289 19.08 8.05 2.79
CA VAL A 289 17.96 8.30 3.70
C VAL A 289 18.25 7.73 5.08
N LEU A 290 18.06 8.53 6.12
CA LEU A 290 18.31 8.17 7.51
C LEU A 290 17.24 7.19 7.97
N LEU A 291 17.66 6.00 8.40
CA LEU A 291 16.77 5.01 9.00
C LEU A 291 16.77 5.10 10.51
N PHE A 292 17.93 5.32 11.14
CA PHE A 292 18.03 5.35 12.60
C PHE A 292 19.25 6.16 13.04
N THR A 293 19.07 7.17 13.89
CA THR A 293 20.18 8.01 14.36
C THR A 293 21.09 7.23 15.30
N GLN A 294 22.35 7.65 15.38
CA GLN A 294 23.32 7.10 16.32
C GLN A 294 22.86 7.21 17.78
N ALA A 295 22.17 8.29 18.13
CA ALA A 295 21.62 8.47 19.47
C ALA A 295 20.50 7.46 19.76
N GLU A 296 19.59 7.25 18.82
CA GLU A 296 18.52 6.26 18.98
C GLU A 296 19.07 4.83 19.00
N ILE A 297 20.07 4.51 18.17
CA ILE A 297 20.77 3.22 18.18
C ILE A 297 21.41 2.98 19.55
N ALA A 298 22.14 3.97 20.08
CA ALA A 298 22.82 3.85 21.37
C ALA A 298 21.83 3.68 22.53
N ASP A 299 20.76 4.49 22.56
CA ASP A 299 19.71 4.40 23.57
C ASP A 299 18.99 3.04 23.54
N TYR A 300 18.65 2.56 22.35
CA TYR A 300 18.00 1.27 22.17
C TYR A 300 18.91 0.11 22.59
N ASN A 301 20.15 0.07 22.07
CA ASN A 301 21.10 -1.00 22.35
C ASN A 301 21.58 -1.02 23.81
N SER A 302 21.46 0.10 24.55
CA SER A 302 21.73 0.12 26.00
C SER A 302 20.75 -0.74 26.80
N ARG A 303 19.55 -0.97 26.26
CA ARG A 303 18.46 -1.76 26.87
C ARG A 303 18.30 -3.13 26.24
N TYR A 304 18.53 -3.22 24.93
CA TYR A 304 18.35 -4.44 24.13
C TYR A 304 19.60 -4.68 23.27
N PRO A 305 20.64 -5.35 23.81
CA PRO A 305 21.92 -5.52 23.12
C PRO A 305 21.82 -6.43 21.88
N GLU A 306 20.76 -7.22 21.79
CA GLU A 306 20.36 -8.03 20.62
C GLU A 306 19.97 -7.22 19.36
N GLY A 307 19.85 -5.88 19.47
CA GLY A 307 19.64 -4.99 18.33
C GLY A 307 18.18 -4.83 17.91
N PHE A 308 17.96 -4.26 16.72
CA PHE A 308 16.66 -3.90 16.14
C PHE A 308 16.51 -4.51 14.73
N ASN A 309 15.28 -4.51 14.20
CA ASN A 309 14.92 -4.98 12.87
C ASN A 309 14.79 -3.83 11.88
N ILE A 310 14.91 -4.09 10.58
CA ILE A 310 14.61 -3.11 9.54
C ILE A 310 13.69 -3.79 8.53
N MET A 311 12.46 -3.36 8.47
CA MET A 311 11.47 -3.92 7.56
C MET A 311 11.11 -2.92 6.47
N MET A 312 10.83 -3.45 5.28
CA MET A 312 10.26 -2.67 4.18
C MET A 312 8.81 -3.05 3.99
N TRP A 313 7.98 -2.04 3.82
CA TRP A 313 6.54 -2.16 3.64
C TRP A 313 6.10 -1.31 2.45
N GLU A 314 5.05 -1.76 1.79
CA GLU A 314 4.21 -0.93 0.94
C GLU A 314 3.10 -0.39 1.86
N ASP A 315 2.99 0.94 2.02
CA ASP A 315 2.00 1.61 2.88
C ASP A 315 1.07 2.49 2.03
N ASP A 316 -0.08 1.93 1.68
CA ASP A 316 -1.10 2.59 0.87
C ASP A 316 -1.85 3.74 1.61
N ASP A 317 -1.74 3.86 2.94
CA ASP A 317 -2.85 4.40 3.74
C ASP A 317 -2.46 5.42 4.83
N THR A 318 -1.40 5.20 5.62
CA THR A 318 -0.99 6.16 6.67
C THR A 318 0.48 6.07 7.02
N ALA A 319 1.20 7.14 6.63
CA ALA A 319 2.62 7.32 6.90
C ALA A 319 3.08 6.75 8.24
N CYS A 320 4.06 5.85 8.18
CA CYS A 320 4.68 5.24 9.34
C CYS A 320 3.70 4.51 10.27
N THR A 321 2.62 3.93 9.72
CA THR A 321 1.63 3.20 10.49
C THR A 321 1.28 1.90 9.78
N ILE A 322 1.89 0.79 10.23
CA ILE A 322 1.58 -0.53 9.69
C ILE A 322 0.16 -0.97 10.09
N LYS A 323 -0.75 -1.06 9.12
CA LYS A 323 -2.12 -1.56 9.20
C LYS A 323 -2.24 -2.93 8.54
N THR A 324 -2.36 -3.96 9.35
CA THR A 324 -2.67 -5.32 8.85
C THR A 324 -4.11 -5.69 9.19
N ASP A 325 -4.90 -6.07 8.19
CA ASP A 325 -6.25 -6.64 8.35
C ASP A 325 -6.22 -8.10 8.88
N LYS A 326 -5.04 -8.73 8.83
CA LYS A 326 -4.76 -10.11 9.24
C LYS A 326 -3.86 -10.21 10.46
N ASP A 327 -3.99 -11.29 11.21
CA ASP A 327 -3.16 -11.56 12.40
C ASP A 327 -1.73 -11.96 11.99
N ILE A 328 -0.82 -10.98 11.96
CA ILE A 328 0.61 -11.19 11.69
C ILE A 328 1.40 -11.72 12.89
N THR A 329 0.76 -12.05 14.03
CA THR A 329 1.44 -12.53 15.24
C THR A 329 2.32 -13.78 14.99
N GLY A 330 1.99 -14.57 13.95
CA GLY A 330 2.79 -15.71 13.49
C GLY A 330 4.18 -15.31 12.97
N LEU A 331 4.25 -14.38 12.01
CA LEU A 331 5.50 -13.78 11.52
C LEU A 331 6.32 -13.20 12.67
N LEU A 332 5.66 -12.48 13.58
CA LEU A 332 6.31 -11.74 14.66
C LEU A 332 6.89 -12.65 15.76
N LYS A 333 6.26 -13.79 16.03
CA LYS A 333 6.82 -14.84 16.88
C LYS A 333 8.01 -15.53 16.22
N LEU A 334 8.07 -15.54 14.89
CA LEU A 334 9.16 -16.15 14.14
C LEU A 334 10.40 -15.25 14.08
N THR A 335 10.23 -13.95 13.83
CA THR A 335 11.33 -12.96 13.94
C THR A 335 11.89 -12.90 15.36
N SER A 336 11.04 -13.02 16.39
CA SER A 336 11.50 -13.01 17.79
C SER A 336 11.97 -14.37 18.34
N GLY A 337 11.53 -15.50 17.77
CA GLY A 337 11.67 -16.83 18.37
C GLY A 337 12.78 -17.72 17.81
N VAL A 338 13.24 -17.48 16.58
CA VAL A 338 14.22 -18.35 15.90
C VAL A 338 15.67 -17.94 16.23
N VAL A 339 15.98 -17.77 17.52
CA VAL A 339 17.32 -17.42 18.03
C VAL A 339 17.69 -15.94 17.86
N GLY A 340 16.95 -15.00 18.46
CA GLY A 340 17.35 -13.57 18.40
C GLY A 340 17.61 -13.10 16.97
N ALA A 341 16.82 -13.62 16.02
CA ALA A 341 16.87 -13.29 14.61
C ALA A 341 16.06 -12.02 14.38
N THR A 342 16.50 -11.00 15.10
CA THR A 342 16.41 -9.60 14.74
C THR A 342 17.00 -9.41 13.33
N ALA A 343 16.87 -8.24 12.69
CA ALA A 343 17.91 -7.83 11.77
C ALA A 343 19.23 -7.92 12.53
N VAL A 344 19.99 -8.92 12.10
CA VAL A 344 21.00 -9.55 12.93
C VAL A 344 22.18 -8.57 13.02
N PHE A 345 22.31 -7.88 14.16
CA PHE A 345 23.64 -7.52 14.68
C PHE A 345 24.22 -8.80 15.30
N VAL A 346 24.57 -9.77 14.45
CA VAL A 346 25.25 -10.99 14.88
C VAL A 346 26.69 -10.82 14.48
N LYS A 347 27.54 -10.69 15.48
CA LYS A 347 28.90 -11.21 15.35
C LYS A 347 28.81 -12.71 15.03
N GLY A 348 28.77 -13.09 13.76
CA GLY A 348 28.63 -14.49 13.34
C GLY A 348 28.19 -14.74 11.89
N ASN A 349 27.91 -16.00 11.57
CA ASN A 349 27.71 -16.52 10.21
C ASN A 349 26.28 -16.25 9.67
N TRP A 350 26.15 -15.26 8.79
CA TRP A 350 24.91 -14.80 8.17
C TRP A 350 24.11 -15.87 7.40
N LEU A 351 24.78 -16.89 6.83
CA LEU A 351 24.12 -17.96 6.07
C LEU A 351 23.17 -18.80 6.92
N THR A 352 23.44 -18.93 8.21
CA THR A 352 22.61 -19.71 9.14
C THR A 352 21.35 -18.95 9.56
N ALA A 353 21.45 -17.63 9.73
CA ALA A 353 20.30 -16.77 10.05
C ALA A 353 19.32 -16.67 8.87
N ALA A 354 19.83 -16.47 7.66
CA ALA A 354 19.00 -16.39 6.45
C ALA A 354 18.24 -17.70 6.15
N GLY A 355 18.87 -18.86 6.34
CA GLY A 355 18.24 -20.17 6.08
C GLY A 355 17.11 -20.52 7.06
N LEU A 356 17.23 -20.11 8.32
CA LEU A 356 16.19 -20.31 9.35
C LEU A 356 15.00 -19.36 9.17
N PHE A 357 15.26 -18.12 8.76
CA PHE A 357 14.22 -17.13 8.45
C PHE A 357 13.35 -17.55 7.26
N ILE A 358 13.99 -17.90 6.13
CA ILE A 358 13.27 -18.32 4.91
C ILE A 358 12.47 -19.61 5.15
N GLY A 359 13.05 -20.62 5.80
CA GLY A 359 12.38 -21.91 6.03
C GLY A 359 11.09 -21.80 6.85
N THR A 360 10.98 -20.77 7.71
CA THR A 360 9.86 -20.65 8.66
C THR A 360 8.80 -19.62 8.22
N LEU A 361 9.16 -18.64 7.37
CA LEU A 361 8.22 -17.74 6.70
C LEU A 361 7.22 -18.49 5.81
N TYR A 362 7.71 -19.52 5.09
CA TYR A 362 6.90 -20.34 4.18
C TYR A 362 5.78 -21.15 4.88
N GLU A 363 5.87 -21.40 6.19
CA GLU A 363 4.87 -22.21 6.91
C GLU A 363 3.62 -21.41 7.35
N SER A 364 3.61 -20.08 7.20
CA SER A 364 2.55 -19.20 7.76
C SER A 364 1.89 -18.21 6.77
N ALA A 365 2.08 -18.39 5.46
CA ALA A 365 1.87 -17.44 4.35
C ALA A 365 0.45 -16.86 4.09
N ASN A 366 -0.51 -16.91 5.03
CA ASN A 366 -1.87 -16.42 4.79
C ASN A 366 -2.05 -14.88 4.97
N TRP A 367 -1.04 -14.16 5.45
CA TRP A 367 -1.10 -12.73 5.80
C TRP A 367 -0.40 -11.81 4.79
N LEU A 368 0.17 -12.34 3.71
CA LEU A 368 0.89 -11.62 2.64
C LEU A 368 -0.02 -10.82 1.69
N LEU A 369 -1.21 -10.44 2.13
CA LEU A 369 -2.26 -9.86 1.27
C LEU A 369 -3.12 -8.90 2.11
N SER A 370 -2.49 -7.98 2.85
CA SER A 370 -3.18 -7.00 3.71
C SER A 370 -3.18 -5.62 3.08
N ASN A 371 -3.83 -4.62 3.70
CA ASN A 371 -3.78 -3.25 3.20
C ASN A 371 -2.35 -2.72 3.05
N ASP A 372 -1.44 -3.13 3.94
CA ASP A 372 -0.02 -2.87 3.81
C ASP A 372 0.69 -4.18 3.48
N ASP A 373 1.47 -4.20 2.40
CA ASP A 373 2.15 -5.41 1.94
C ASP A 373 3.58 -5.48 2.48
N PHE A 374 3.88 -6.61 3.14
CA PHE A 374 5.21 -6.86 3.67
C PHE A 374 6.16 -7.23 2.54
N LEU A 375 7.15 -6.37 2.33
CA LEU A 375 8.14 -6.54 1.28
C LEU A 375 9.35 -7.34 1.79
N GLY A 376 9.76 -7.15 3.06
CA GLY A 376 10.95 -7.82 3.59
C GLY A 376 11.51 -7.37 4.94
N ASP A 377 12.50 -8.12 5.46
CA ASP A 377 13.31 -7.78 6.65
C ASP A 377 14.83 -7.83 6.35
N ALA A 378 15.60 -7.00 7.05
CA ALA A 378 17.03 -6.87 6.88
C ALA A 378 17.86 -7.84 7.72
N VAL A 379 19.05 -8.27 7.27
CA VAL A 379 20.07 -9.01 8.03
C VAL A 379 21.45 -8.48 7.65
N GLU A 380 22.31 -8.13 8.61
CA GLU A 380 23.64 -7.59 8.33
C GLU A 380 24.57 -8.63 7.68
N ALA A 381 25.28 -8.22 6.62
CA ALA A 381 26.36 -9.01 6.01
C ALA A 381 27.75 -8.43 6.38
N SER A 382 28.33 -8.96 7.46
CA SER A 382 29.74 -8.87 7.91
C SER A 382 30.39 -7.50 8.22
N GLU A 383 31.11 -7.45 9.35
CA GLU A 383 31.99 -6.35 9.75
C GLU A 383 33.12 -6.12 8.72
N GLY A 384 33.17 -4.92 8.13
CA GLY A 384 34.36 -4.43 7.40
C GLY A 384 34.10 -3.77 6.04
N SER A 385 32.85 -3.76 5.55
CA SER A 385 32.47 -3.11 4.30
C SER A 385 31.56 -1.92 4.57
N THR A 386 31.84 -0.74 4.00
CA THR A 386 30.96 0.44 4.00
C THR A 386 29.71 0.28 3.12
N ARG A 387 29.42 -0.95 2.68
CA ARG A 387 28.27 -1.35 1.87
C ARG A 387 27.75 -2.68 2.43
N HIS A 388 26.55 -2.68 2.98
CA HIS A 388 25.86 -3.89 3.42
C HIS A 388 24.91 -4.32 2.32
N ASN A 389 25.12 -5.44 1.65
CA ASN A 389 24.13 -5.95 0.70
C ASN A 389 23.10 -6.76 1.46
N LEU A 390 21.87 -6.27 1.49
CA LEU A 390 20.74 -6.95 2.07
C LEU A 390 20.10 -7.90 1.07
N TRP A 391 19.80 -9.12 1.53
CA TRP A 391 19.06 -10.11 0.76
C TRP A 391 17.75 -10.42 1.45
N ILE A 392 16.65 -10.03 0.81
CA ILE A 392 15.30 -10.38 1.23
C ILE A 392 14.73 -11.36 0.21
N GLY A 393 14.34 -12.55 0.67
CA GLY A 393 13.59 -13.51 -0.12
C GLY A 393 12.10 -13.40 0.17
N ASP A 394 11.29 -13.16 -0.86
CA ASP A 394 9.85 -13.33 -0.81
C ASP A 394 9.45 -14.73 -1.36
N SER A 395 8.29 -15.20 -0.89
CA SER A 395 7.56 -16.39 -1.33
C SER A 395 7.34 -16.49 -2.86
N TYR A 396 7.41 -15.39 -3.63
CA TYR A 396 7.07 -15.36 -5.06
C TYR A 396 8.23 -15.15 -6.05
N ASN A 397 9.46 -15.57 -5.72
CA ASN A 397 10.66 -15.22 -6.51
C ASN A 397 10.88 -13.69 -6.65
N GLY A 398 10.19 -12.89 -5.83
CA GLY A 398 10.47 -11.48 -5.59
C GLY A 398 11.79 -11.36 -4.83
N TYR A 399 12.60 -10.41 -5.25
CA TYR A 399 13.90 -10.13 -4.64
C TYR A 399 13.92 -8.66 -4.28
N ILE A 400 14.29 -8.38 -3.04
CA ILE A 400 14.61 -7.03 -2.61
C ILE A 400 16.08 -6.96 -2.23
N GLU A 401 16.76 -6.02 -2.85
CA GLU A 401 18.11 -5.62 -2.48
C GLU A 401 18.02 -4.31 -1.72
N VAL A 402 18.73 -4.19 -0.60
CA VAL A 402 18.92 -2.90 0.07
C VAL A 402 20.40 -2.73 0.35
N GLN A 403 20.94 -1.53 0.19
CA GLN A 403 22.28 -1.22 0.68
C GLN A 403 22.25 -0.17 1.76
N THR A 404 22.79 -0.49 2.93
CA THR A 404 22.91 0.45 4.04
C THR A 404 24.35 0.89 4.28
N LYS A 405 24.50 2.02 4.97
CA LYS A 405 25.76 2.64 5.36
C LYS A 405 25.63 3.32 6.71
N TYR A 406 26.65 3.18 7.56
CA TYR A 406 26.71 3.91 8.83
C TYR A 406 27.55 5.19 8.69
N ILE A 407 27.00 6.32 9.12
CA ILE A 407 27.68 7.62 9.20
C ILE A 407 27.94 7.92 10.69
N LYS A 408 29.18 8.31 11.02
CA LYS A 408 29.62 8.61 12.38
C LYS A 408 29.55 10.09 12.70
#